data_AF-A0A7G5ZEX8-F1
#
_entry.id   AF-A0A7G5ZEX8-F1
#
_cell.length_a   1.000
_cell.length_b   1.000
_cell.length_c   1.000
_cell.angle_alpha   90.00
_cell.angle_beta   90.00
_cell.angle_gamma   90.00
#
_symmetry.space_group_name_H-M   'P 1'
#
loop_
_entity.id
_entity.type
_entity.pdbx_description
1 polymer ?
#
loop_
_entity_poly.entity_id
_entity_poly.type
_entity_poly.pdbx_seq_one_letter_code
_entity_poly.pdbx_strand_id
1 'polypeptide(L)' 'MYAPATGGQAGVEQLLAILENELRTAMVLTGVKSVREIGPELLVGP' A
#
# COMPACT_ATOMS: atom_id res chain seq x y z
N MET A 1 2.53 17.08 -3.70
CA MET A 1 1.11 17.38 -3.40
C MET A 1 0.25 16.34 -4.11
N TYR A 2 -0.12 15.24 -3.46
CA TYR A 2 -0.95 14.19 -4.08
C TYR A 2 -2.24 13.83 -3.30
N ALA A 3 -2.38 14.21 -2.02
CA ALA A 3 -3.59 13.97 -1.22
C ALA A 3 -4.34 15.25 -0.78
N PRO A 4 -3.67 16.32 -0.30
CA PRO A 4 -4.38 17.50 0.21
C PRO A 4 -4.88 18.44 -0.89
N ALA A 5 -4.43 18.29 -2.14
CA ALA A 5 -4.58 19.30 -3.17
C ALA A 5 -6.01 19.44 -3.73
N THR A 6 -6.92 18.49 -3.44
CA THR A 6 -8.26 18.46 -4.06
C THR A 6 -9.42 18.18 -3.09
N GLY A 7 -9.20 17.79 -1.81
CA GLY A 7 -10.31 17.34 -0.95
C GLY A 7 -10.09 17.31 0.57
N GLY A 8 -9.03 17.93 1.11
CA GLY A 8 -8.80 17.99 2.56
C GLY A 8 -8.71 16.60 3.23
N GLN A 9 -9.37 16.40 4.37
CA GLN A 9 -9.37 15.12 5.09
C GLN A 9 -9.96 13.97 4.26
N ALA A 10 -11.08 14.19 3.56
CA ALA A 10 -11.70 13.17 2.71
C ALA A 10 -10.76 12.71 1.58
N GLY A 11 -9.96 13.62 1.02
CA GLY A 11 -8.93 13.28 0.04
C GLY A 11 -7.80 12.41 0.62
N VAL A 12 -7.42 12.65 1.88
CA VAL A 12 -6.44 11.82 2.60
C VAL A 12 -7.01 10.43 2.90
N GLU A 13 -8.24 10.36 3.38
CA GLU A 13 -8.94 9.08 3.65
C GLU A 13 -9.05 8.24 2.38
N GLN A 14 -9.41 8.86 1.25
CA GLN A 14 -9.49 8.17 -0.04
C GLN A 14 -8.12 7.66 -0.50
N LEU A 15 -7.05 8.44 -0.34
CA LEU A 15 -5.70 7.99 -0.68
C LEU A 15 -5.28 6.79 0.17
N LEU A 16 -5.51 6.85 1.48
CA LEU A 16 -5.16 5.75 2.39
C LEU A 16 -5.94 4.48 2.04
N ALA A 17 -7.22 4.58 1.67
CA ALA A 17 -8.02 3.44 1.23
C ALA A 17 -7.48 2.81 -0.07
N ILE A 18 -7.03 3.62 -1.03
CA ILE A 18 -6.39 3.12 -2.26
C ILE A 18 -5.09 2.37 -1.92
N LEU A 19 -4.22 2.98 -1.10
CA LEU A 19 -2.96 2.38 -0.69
C LEU A 19 -3.16 1.06 0.06
N GLU A 20 -4.18 0.97 0.92
CA GLU A 20 -4.50 -0.27 1.62
C GLU A 20 -4.91 -1.38 0.63
N ASN A 21 -5.76 -1.05 -0.35
CA ASN A 21 -6.21 -2.03 -1.34
C ASN A 21 -5.07 -2.53 -2.23
N GLU A 22 -4.16 -1.63 -2.63
CA GLU A 22 -2.97 -2.01 -3.39
C GLU A 22 -2.02 -2.87 -2.56
N LEU A 23 -1.79 -2.51 -1.29
CA LEU A 23 -0.98 -3.31 -0.38
C LEU A 23 -1.55 -4.72 -0.22
N ARG A 24 -2.87 -4.87 -0.02
CA ARG A 24 -3.53 -6.17 0.08
C ARG A 24 -3.36 -6.99 -1.20
N THR A 25 -3.49 -6.35 -2.36
CA THR A 25 -3.27 -7.01 -3.65
C THR A 25 -1.83 -7.50 -3.78
N ALA A 26 -0.85 -6.66 -3.43
CA ALA A 26 0.56 -7.03 -3.45
C ALA A 26 0.87 -8.18 -2.47
N MET A 27 0.30 -8.16 -1.27
CA MET A 27 0.43 -9.24 -0.28
C MET A 27 -0.11 -10.57 -0.82
N VAL A 28 -1.25 -10.55 -1.53
CA VAL A 28 -1.80 -11.75 -2.18
C VAL A 28 -0.87 -12.25 -3.28
N LEU A 29 -0.37 -11.35 -4.14
CA LEU A 29 0.52 -11.73 -5.25
C LEU A 29 1.89 -12.26 -4.79
N THR A 30 2.35 -11.82 -3.62
CA THR A 30 3.62 -12.25 -3.01
C THR A 30 3.45 -13.39 -2.01
N GLY A 31 2.21 -13.83 -1.73
CA GLY A 31 1.91 -14.93 -0.80
C GLY A 31 2.06 -14.59 0.68
N VAL A 32 2.12 -13.30 1.02
CA VAL A 32 2.36 -12.79 2.37
C VAL A 32 1.05 -12.64 3.14
N LYS A 33 0.99 -13.12 4.40
CA LYS A 33 -0.24 -13.10 5.21
C LYS A 33 -0.28 -11.98 6.25
N SER A 34 0.87 -11.41 6.58
CA SER A 34 1.00 -10.33 7.55
C SER A 34 2.05 -9.31 7.11
N VAL A 35 1.87 -8.04 7.48
CA VAL A 35 2.89 -7.00 7.27
C VAL A 35 4.23 -7.37 7.93
N ARG A 36 4.21 -8.19 8.99
CA ARG A 36 5.43 -8.68 9.67
C ARG A 36 6.29 -9.60 8.82
N GLU A 37 5.71 -10.21 7.79
CA GLU A 37 6.37 -11.13 6.87
C GLU A 37 6.95 -10.38 5.64
N ILE A 38 6.81 -9.05 5.57
CA ILE A 38 7.37 -8.24 4.47
C ILE A 38 8.83 -7.92 4.78
N GLY A 39 9.75 -8.53 4.04
CA GLY A 39 11.19 -8.33 4.18
C GLY A 39 11.96 -8.31 2.85
N PRO A 40 13.31 -8.19 2.92
CA PRO A 40 14.18 -8.08 1.74
C PRO A 40 14.09 -9.26 0.77
N GLU A 41 13.70 -10.44 1.25
CA GLU A 41 13.49 -11.66 0.46
C GLU A 41 12.38 -11.55 -0.59
N LEU A 42 11.48 -10.57 -0.46
CA LEU A 42 10.44 -10.29 -1.44
C LEU A 42 10.93 -9.43 -2.60
N LEU A 43 12.11 -8.82 -2.47
CA LEU A 43 12.68 -7.98 -3.51
C LEU A 43 13.50 -8.84 -4.48
N VAL A 44 13.21 -8.71 -5.77
CA VAL A 44 14.15 -9.15 -6.80
C VAL A 44 15.33 -8.17 -6.76
N GLY A 45 16.53 -8.68 -6.43
CA GLY A 45 17.77 -7.88 -6.49
C GLY A 45 18.16 -7.52 -7.93
N PRO A 46 19.30 -6.84 -8.16
CA PRO A 46 20.01 -7.07 -9.42
C PRO A 46 20.29 -8.57 -9.63
#